data_AF-A0A1F7QTK2-F1
#
_entry.id   AF-A0A1F7QTK2-F1
#
_cell.length_a   1.000
_cell.length_b   1.000
_cell.length_c   1.000
_cell.angle_alpha   90.00
_cell.angle_beta   90.00
_cell.angle_gamma   90.00
#
_symmetry.space_group_name_H-M   'P 1'
#
loop_
_entity.id
_entity.type
_entity.pdbx_description
1 polymer ?
#
loop_
_entity_poly.entity_id
_entity_poly.type
_entity_poly.pdbx_seq_one_letter_code
_entity_poly.pdbx_strand_id
1 'polypeptide(L)'
;MSHVGNSKGFTIVELMLAMAFISVLMVAIAMTVIQIMNAYNKGMTLRSVDQAGRSVSQDIRYTLASSQILDVGAAGEGGVDFVPQIQLGGVINNPDGGRLCTGSYSYIWNTGKGLSNPINRFATGDDVIRLVKIRDNSKAYCNVVLTPQVQREGASELLGSEDRQLAVQSFKIITAAADPIMQQALYKVTLELGTSDENALNRDATVATIDTNCKPPSDDASQRDYCAVSKFEFSARTGNRGN
;
A
#
# COMPACT_ATOMS: atom_id res chain seq x y z
N MET A 1 13.89 73.18 37.98
CA MET A 1 12.58 72.71 37.47
C MET A 1 12.68 71.20 37.30
N SER A 2 12.30 70.45 38.32
CA SER A 2 12.47 68.99 38.38
C SER A 2 11.20 68.29 37.91
N HIS A 3 11.30 67.57 36.80
CA HIS A 3 10.29 66.62 36.32
C HIS A 3 10.02 65.57 37.40
N VAL A 4 8.84 65.59 38.02
CA VAL A 4 8.32 64.46 38.79
C VAL A 4 7.56 63.57 37.81
N GLY A 5 8.27 62.61 37.23
CA GLY A 5 7.66 61.56 36.40
C GLY A 5 6.81 60.66 37.29
N ASN A 6 5.50 60.66 37.06
CA ASN A 6 4.53 59.84 37.78
C ASN A 6 4.62 58.39 37.30
N SER A 7 5.56 57.60 37.83
CA SER A 7 5.70 56.17 37.51
C SER A 7 4.64 55.37 38.27
N LYS A 8 3.45 55.21 37.67
CA LYS A 8 2.48 54.22 38.15
C LYS A 8 3.07 52.82 37.93
N GLY A 9 3.46 52.16 39.02
CA GLY A 9 3.89 50.77 38.97
C GLY A 9 2.69 49.86 38.64
N PHE A 10 2.88 48.93 37.70
CA PHE A 10 1.90 47.89 37.42
C PHE A 10 1.64 47.07 38.68
N THR A 11 0.37 46.76 38.96
CA THR A 11 0.04 45.85 40.06
C THR A 11 0.45 44.42 39.68
N ILE A 12 0.96 43.66 40.65
CA ILE A 12 1.37 42.25 40.44
C ILE A 12 0.24 41.42 39.80
N VAL A 13 -1.02 41.73 40.14
CA VAL A 13 -2.21 41.08 39.60
C VAL A 13 -2.36 41.30 38.08
N GLU A 14 -2.09 42.51 37.59
CA GLU A 14 -2.19 42.84 36.16
C GLU A 14 -1.07 42.16 35.35
N LEU A 15 0.14 42.06 35.92
CA LEU A 15 1.24 41.30 35.32
C LEU A 15 0.93 39.80 35.25
N MET A 16 0.38 39.22 36.34
CA MET A 16 0.01 37.81 36.39
C MET A 16 -1.12 37.50 35.39
N LEU A 17 -2.10 38.38 35.24
CA LEU A 17 -3.19 38.21 34.29
C LEU A 17 -2.69 38.31 32.83
N ALA A 18 -1.77 39.23 32.55
CA ALA A 18 -1.15 39.35 31.22
C ALA A 18 -0.32 38.10 30.85
N MET A 19 0.49 37.58 31.78
CA MET A 19 1.27 36.35 31.55
C MET A 19 0.38 35.12 31.40
N ALA A 20 -0.69 35.02 32.19
CA ALA A 20 -1.68 33.94 32.05
C ALA A 20 -2.32 33.96 30.66
N PHE A 21 -2.74 35.14 30.18
CA PHE A 21 -3.33 35.30 28.85
C PHE A 21 -2.37 34.90 27.73
N ILE A 22 -1.10 35.34 27.79
CA ILE A 22 -0.07 34.96 26.81
C ILE A 22 0.17 33.45 26.83
N SER A 23 0.20 32.83 28.01
CA SER A 23 0.42 31.38 28.13
C SER A 23 -0.70 30.57 27.48
N VAL A 24 -1.96 30.94 27.72
CA VAL A 24 -3.12 30.29 27.11
C VAL A 24 -3.12 30.46 25.59
N LEU A 25 -2.75 31.65 25.10
CA LEU A 25 -2.62 31.90 23.67
C LEU A 25 -1.54 31.02 23.02
N MET A 26 -0.37 30.89 23.66
CA MET A 26 0.71 30.02 23.18
C MET A 26 0.30 28.56 23.12
N VAL A 27 -0.42 28.08 24.15
CA VAL A 27 -0.95 26.71 24.18
C VAL A 27 -1.98 26.50 23.07
N ALA A 28 -2.89 27.46 22.86
CA ALA A 28 -3.87 27.39 21.78
C ALA A 28 -3.19 27.33 20.39
N ILE A 29 -2.18 28.16 20.15
CA ILE A 29 -1.42 28.14 18.90
C ILE A 29 -0.71 26.79 18.73
N ALA A 30 -0.04 26.28 19.77
CA ALA A 30 0.63 24.98 19.72
C ALA A 30 -0.35 23.84 19.37
N MET A 31 -1.53 23.81 19.99
CA MET A 31 -2.56 22.82 19.68
C MET A 31 -3.05 22.91 18.23
N THR A 32 -3.27 24.12 17.71
CA THR A 32 -3.69 24.30 16.31
C THR A 32 -2.63 23.84 15.32
N VAL A 33 -1.35 24.13 15.58
CA VAL A 33 -0.24 23.70 14.73
C VAL A 33 -0.13 22.18 14.69
N ILE A 34 -0.26 21.51 15.84
CA ILE A 34 -0.25 20.04 15.92
C ILE A 34 -1.40 19.46 15.08
N GLN A 35 -2.60 20.01 15.17
CA GLN A 35 -3.74 19.53 14.38
C GLN A 35 -3.52 19.71 12.87
N ILE A 36 -2.93 20.84 12.45
CA ILE A 36 -2.59 21.09 11.04
C ILE A 36 -1.54 20.09 10.56
N MET A 37 -0.50 19.83 11.35
CA MET A 37 0.54 18.85 11.01
C MET A 37 -0.04 17.45 10.84
N ASN A 38 -0.91 17.02 11.74
CA ASN A 38 -1.58 15.72 11.69
C ASN A 38 -2.44 15.58 10.42
N ALA A 39 -3.24 16.60 10.11
CA ALA A 39 -4.04 16.64 8.89
C ALA A 39 -3.17 16.64 7.62
N TYR A 40 -2.06 17.37 7.63
CA TYR A 40 -1.10 17.41 6.52
C TYR A 40 -0.44 16.04 6.29
N ASN A 41 0.06 15.39 7.33
CA ASN A 41 0.70 14.08 7.25
C ASN A 41 -0.27 13.02 6.71
N LYS A 42 -1.52 13.05 7.18
CA LYS A 42 -2.56 12.14 6.69
C LYS A 42 -2.88 12.39 5.22
N GLY A 43 -3.08 13.66 4.84
CA GLY A 43 -3.38 14.04 3.45
C GLY A 43 -2.25 13.67 2.50
N MET A 44 -1.01 13.85 2.93
CA MET A 44 0.16 13.42 2.19
C MET A 44 0.20 11.89 2.03
N THR A 45 0.03 11.12 3.11
CA THR A 45 0.04 9.65 3.06
C THR A 45 -1.03 9.12 2.09
N LEU A 46 -2.27 9.61 2.19
CA LEU A 46 -3.36 9.27 1.26
C LEU A 46 -2.98 9.56 -0.19
N ARG A 47 -2.42 10.75 -0.46
CA ARG A 47 -1.97 11.12 -1.79
C ARG A 47 -0.91 10.16 -2.34
N SER A 48 0.03 9.72 -1.51
CA SER A 48 1.08 8.78 -1.90
C SER A 48 0.52 7.40 -2.22
N VAL A 49 -0.38 6.87 -1.38
CA VAL A 49 -1.10 5.62 -1.64
C VAL A 49 -1.85 5.70 -2.98
N ASP A 50 -2.56 6.80 -3.21
CA ASP A 50 -3.33 7.00 -4.44
C ASP A 50 -2.45 7.14 -5.69
N GLN A 51 -1.32 7.83 -5.57
CA GLN A 51 -0.35 7.96 -6.66
C GLN A 51 0.28 6.60 -6.99
N ALA A 52 0.72 5.86 -5.98
CA ALA A 52 1.29 4.53 -6.14
C ALA A 52 0.26 3.56 -6.73
N GLY A 53 -0.97 3.56 -6.21
CA GLY A 53 -2.04 2.69 -6.68
C GLY A 53 -2.47 2.97 -8.10
N ARG A 54 -2.58 4.24 -8.51
CA ARG A 54 -2.84 4.58 -9.92
C ARG A 54 -1.69 4.15 -10.84
N SER A 55 -0.45 4.39 -10.43
CA SER A 55 0.74 3.99 -11.22
C SER A 55 0.79 2.47 -11.42
N VAL A 56 0.69 1.70 -10.32
CA VAL A 56 0.69 0.24 -10.33
C VAL A 56 -0.48 -0.31 -11.14
N SER A 57 -1.69 0.19 -10.90
CA SER A 57 -2.89 -0.28 -11.62
C SER A 57 -2.78 -0.02 -13.11
N GLN A 58 -2.28 1.15 -13.52
CA GLN A 58 -2.09 1.48 -14.92
C GLN A 58 -1.03 0.59 -15.57
N ASP A 59 0.07 0.33 -14.87
CA ASP A 59 1.14 -0.55 -15.35
C ASP A 59 0.63 -1.99 -15.54
N ILE A 60 -0.11 -2.53 -14.57
CA ILE A 60 -0.74 -3.86 -14.68
C ILE A 60 -1.73 -3.90 -15.84
N ARG A 61 -2.61 -2.90 -15.98
CA ARG A 61 -3.56 -2.80 -17.10
C ARG A 61 -2.84 -2.84 -18.44
N TYR A 62 -1.75 -2.07 -18.58
CA TYR A 62 -0.98 -2.01 -19.81
C TYR A 62 -0.33 -3.36 -20.14
N THR A 63 0.27 -4.01 -19.14
CA THR A 63 0.88 -5.33 -19.31
C THR A 63 -0.16 -6.39 -19.68
N LEU A 64 -1.30 -6.42 -18.99
CA LEU A 64 -2.42 -7.32 -19.30
C LEU A 64 -2.99 -7.07 -20.71
N ALA A 65 -3.11 -5.82 -21.14
CA ALA A 65 -3.53 -5.49 -22.50
C ALA A 65 -2.62 -6.05 -23.59
N SER A 66 -1.34 -6.29 -23.26
CA SER A 66 -0.36 -6.89 -24.16
C SER A 66 -0.12 -8.39 -23.95
N SER A 67 -0.76 -9.01 -22.96
CA SER A 67 -0.56 -10.41 -22.62
C SER A 67 -1.54 -11.34 -23.34
N GLN A 68 -1.18 -12.62 -23.38
CA GLN A 68 -2.12 -13.68 -23.75
C GLN A 68 -3.15 -13.89 -22.64
N ILE A 69 -4.16 -14.74 -22.90
CA ILE A 69 -5.06 -15.21 -21.85
C ILE A 69 -4.22 -15.82 -20.72
N LEU A 70 -4.52 -15.40 -19.50
CA LEU A 70 -3.92 -15.89 -18.27
C LEU A 70 -4.81 -16.95 -17.63
N ASP A 71 -4.20 -18.00 -17.12
CA ASP A 71 -4.86 -18.93 -16.22
C ASP A 71 -4.70 -18.47 -14.76
N VAL A 72 -5.72 -17.77 -14.27
CA VAL A 72 -5.80 -17.26 -12.88
C VAL A 72 -6.61 -18.17 -11.96
N GLY A 73 -7.06 -19.33 -12.44
CA GLY A 73 -7.90 -20.25 -11.67
C GLY A 73 -9.31 -19.73 -11.38
N ALA A 74 -10.13 -20.56 -10.73
CA ALA A 74 -11.47 -20.15 -10.30
C ALA A 74 -11.34 -19.23 -9.08
N ALA A 75 -11.97 -18.05 -9.13
CA ALA A 75 -11.92 -17.04 -8.07
C ALA A 75 -10.51 -16.51 -7.68
N GLY A 76 -9.48 -16.77 -8.50
CA GLY A 76 -8.09 -16.41 -8.17
C GLY A 76 -7.36 -17.51 -7.40
N GLU A 77 -7.88 -18.74 -7.38
CA GLU A 77 -7.29 -19.86 -6.66
C GLU A 77 -6.93 -20.99 -7.65
N GLY A 78 -5.67 -21.42 -7.64
CA GLY A 78 -5.21 -22.59 -8.39
C GLY A 78 -4.82 -22.36 -9.86
N GLY A 79 -4.72 -21.11 -10.31
CA GLY A 79 -4.18 -20.80 -11.65
C GLY A 79 -2.66 -20.91 -11.71
N VAL A 80 -2.12 -21.21 -12.90
CA VAL A 80 -0.65 -21.25 -13.11
C VAL A 80 -0.02 -19.88 -13.31
N ASP A 81 -0.80 -18.87 -13.69
CA ASP A 81 -0.34 -17.51 -13.95
C ASP A 81 -0.57 -16.57 -12.76
N PHE A 82 -1.41 -16.95 -11.80
CA PHE A 82 -1.64 -16.22 -10.56
C PHE A 82 -1.44 -17.14 -9.36
N VAL A 83 -0.39 -16.89 -8.60
CA VAL A 83 0.07 -17.74 -7.50
C VAL A 83 0.04 -16.93 -6.19
N PRO A 84 -1.06 -16.97 -5.43
CA PRO A 84 -1.05 -16.48 -4.05
C PRO A 84 -0.14 -17.36 -3.20
N GLN A 85 0.64 -16.76 -2.31
CA GLN A 85 1.60 -17.46 -1.46
C GLN A 85 1.25 -17.26 0.01
N ILE A 86 1.20 -18.37 0.75
CA ILE A 86 0.92 -18.41 2.19
C ILE A 86 2.12 -18.99 2.93
N GLN A 87 2.39 -18.49 4.13
CA GLN A 87 3.31 -19.12 5.05
C GLN A 87 2.70 -20.38 5.67
N LEU A 88 3.55 -21.21 6.29
CA LEU A 88 3.11 -22.39 7.01
C LEU A 88 2.15 -22.01 8.15
N GLY A 89 0.92 -22.53 8.12
CA GLY A 89 -0.14 -22.17 9.05
C GLY A 89 -0.95 -20.92 8.66
N GLY A 90 -0.67 -20.33 7.50
CA GLY A 90 -1.44 -19.21 6.93
C GLY A 90 -2.80 -19.64 6.34
N VAL A 91 -3.62 -18.64 6.01
CA VAL A 91 -4.96 -18.83 5.43
C VAL A 91 -4.96 -18.40 3.97
N ILE A 92 -5.45 -19.25 3.06
CA ILE A 92 -5.48 -18.99 1.60
C ILE A 92 -6.19 -17.68 1.26
N ASN A 93 -7.29 -17.38 1.95
CA ASN A 93 -8.08 -16.16 1.76
C ASN A 93 -7.35 -14.87 2.18
N ASN A 94 -6.17 -14.98 2.78
CA ASN A 94 -5.34 -13.86 3.20
C ASN A 94 -3.87 -14.21 2.96
N PRO A 95 -3.37 -14.14 1.72
CA PRO A 95 -2.01 -14.55 1.40
C PRO A 95 -0.95 -13.58 1.96
N ASP A 96 0.23 -14.10 2.27
CA ASP A 96 1.39 -13.34 2.77
C ASP A 96 2.20 -12.71 1.63
N GLY A 97 1.90 -13.09 0.38
CA GLY A 97 2.47 -12.53 -0.83
C GLY A 97 1.86 -13.18 -2.05
N GLY A 98 2.45 -12.93 -3.21
CA GLY A 98 2.03 -13.63 -4.41
C GLY A 98 2.81 -13.22 -5.64
N ARG A 99 2.47 -13.90 -6.74
CA ARG A 99 3.06 -13.71 -8.06
C ARG A 99 1.98 -13.69 -9.13
N LEU A 100 2.12 -12.81 -10.11
CA LEU A 100 1.29 -12.74 -11.30
C LEU A 100 2.18 -12.71 -12.54
N CYS A 101 2.17 -13.78 -13.32
CA CYS A 101 3.02 -13.95 -14.49
C CYS A 101 2.22 -13.78 -15.78
N THR A 102 2.47 -12.68 -16.47
CA THR A 102 1.73 -12.33 -17.69
C THR A 102 2.34 -12.95 -18.96
N GLY A 103 3.52 -13.54 -18.86
CA GLY A 103 4.31 -14.02 -20.00
C GLY A 103 5.12 -12.92 -20.72
N SER A 104 5.08 -11.68 -20.23
CA SER A 104 6.02 -10.62 -20.61
C SER A 104 6.71 -10.05 -19.39
N TYR A 105 5.94 -9.82 -18.33
CA TYR A 105 6.40 -9.43 -17.01
C TYR A 105 5.75 -10.27 -15.92
N SER A 106 6.48 -10.45 -14.83
CA SER A 106 6.00 -11.05 -13.59
C SER A 106 5.97 -9.99 -12.50
N TYR A 107 4.82 -9.85 -11.86
CA TYR A 107 4.63 -9.01 -10.68
C TYR A 107 4.76 -9.87 -9.45
N ILE A 108 5.61 -9.45 -8.51
CA ILE A 108 5.95 -10.22 -7.31
C ILE A 108 5.84 -9.29 -6.12
N TRP A 109 5.11 -9.70 -5.08
CA TRP A 109 4.87 -8.88 -3.90
C TRP A 109 4.88 -9.69 -2.62
N ASN A 110 5.13 -9.02 -1.50
CA ASN A 110 4.74 -9.48 -0.18
C ASN A 110 3.62 -8.56 0.33
N THR A 111 2.67 -9.12 1.07
CA THR A 111 1.64 -8.30 1.71
C THR A 111 2.21 -7.62 2.96
N GLY A 112 1.56 -6.56 3.46
CA GLY A 112 1.98 -5.82 4.66
C GLY A 112 2.37 -6.76 5.83
N LYS A 113 1.49 -7.70 6.16
CA LYS A 113 1.74 -8.73 7.19
C LYS A 113 2.93 -9.65 6.88
N GLY A 114 3.13 -9.95 5.59
CA GLY A 114 4.22 -10.79 5.10
C GLY A 114 5.58 -10.10 5.10
N LEU A 115 5.65 -8.77 5.28
CA LEU A 115 6.93 -8.04 5.26
C LEU A 115 7.84 -8.37 6.45
N SER A 116 7.27 -8.83 7.58
CA SER A 116 8.06 -9.28 8.74
C SER A 116 8.82 -10.58 8.47
N ASN A 117 8.26 -11.46 7.64
CA ASN A 117 8.87 -12.70 7.21
C ASN A 117 8.62 -12.93 5.70
N PRO A 118 9.30 -12.19 4.81
CA PRO A 118 8.93 -12.16 3.40
C PRO A 118 9.14 -13.52 2.74
N ILE A 119 8.13 -13.99 2.01
CA ILE A 119 8.19 -15.19 1.18
C ILE A 119 8.99 -14.86 -0.08
N ASN A 120 8.69 -13.73 -0.72
CA ASN A 120 9.40 -13.25 -1.89
C ASN A 120 10.60 -12.42 -1.49
N ARG A 121 11.79 -12.86 -1.90
CA ARG A 121 13.06 -12.19 -1.59
C ARG A 121 13.91 -12.07 -2.84
N PHE A 122 14.78 -11.07 -2.83
CA PHE A 122 15.84 -11.00 -3.83
C PHE A 122 16.84 -12.13 -3.61
N ALA A 123 17.48 -12.59 -4.69
CA ALA A 123 18.57 -13.54 -4.62
C ALA A 123 19.81 -12.94 -3.94
N THR A 124 19.95 -11.61 -4.02
CA THR A 124 21.05 -10.84 -3.45
C THR A 124 20.54 -9.63 -2.66
N GLY A 125 21.10 -9.46 -1.47
CA GLY A 125 20.76 -8.37 -0.53
C GLY A 125 19.59 -8.70 0.39
N ASP A 126 19.43 -7.87 1.42
CA ASP A 126 18.44 -8.06 2.50
C ASP A 126 17.17 -7.22 2.30
N ASP A 127 17.05 -6.49 1.19
CA ASP A 127 15.88 -5.65 0.95
C ASP A 127 14.61 -6.47 0.79
N VAL A 128 13.55 -5.99 1.44
CA VAL A 128 12.25 -6.63 1.40
C VAL A 128 11.50 -6.20 0.13
N ILE A 129 11.06 -7.19 -0.64
CA ILE A 129 10.20 -6.96 -1.81
C ILE A 129 8.81 -6.54 -1.33
N ARG A 130 8.41 -5.30 -1.63
CA ARG A 130 7.02 -4.85 -1.43
C ARG A 130 6.18 -5.13 -2.66
N LEU A 131 6.60 -4.59 -3.81
CA LEU A 131 6.04 -4.93 -5.11
C LEU A 131 7.08 -4.62 -6.19
N VAL A 132 7.44 -5.64 -6.97
CA VAL A 132 8.38 -5.53 -8.07
C VAL A 132 7.76 -6.04 -9.35
N LYS A 133 8.22 -5.49 -10.46
CA LYS A 133 7.95 -5.95 -11.82
C LYS A 133 9.28 -6.40 -12.43
N ILE A 134 9.33 -7.62 -12.94
CA ILE A 134 10.51 -8.15 -13.63
C ILE A 134 10.11 -8.75 -14.97
N ARG A 135 10.98 -8.65 -15.97
CA ARG A 135 10.74 -9.26 -17.28
C ARG A 135 10.80 -10.78 -17.17
N ASP A 136 9.76 -11.46 -17.65
CA ASP A 136 9.63 -12.92 -17.55
C ASP A 136 8.81 -13.46 -18.72
N ASN A 137 9.49 -13.80 -19.81
CA ASN A 137 8.85 -14.34 -21.00
C ASN A 137 8.46 -15.83 -20.84
N SER A 138 9.09 -16.53 -19.89
CA SER A 138 8.89 -17.97 -19.63
C SER A 138 7.90 -18.25 -18.52
N LYS A 139 7.38 -17.21 -17.83
CA LYS A 139 6.56 -17.34 -16.62
C LYS A 139 7.27 -18.15 -15.51
N ALA A 140 8.60 -18.11 -15.49
CA ALA A 140 9.41 -18.93 -14.59
C ALA A 140 9.17 -18.58 -13.11
N TYR A 141 8.80 -17.33 -12.82
CA TYR A 141 8.53 -16.90 -11.45
C TYR A 141 7.25 -17.49 -10.87
N CYS A 142 6.28 -17.92 -11.68
CA CYS A 142 5.06 -18.58 -11.19
C CYS A 142 5.21 -20.10 -11.05
N ASN A 143 6.41 -20.64 -11.27
CA ASN A 143 6.65 -22.04 -10.99
C ASN A 143 6.64 -22.30 -9.48
N VAL A 144 5.56 -22.91 -9.00
CA VAL A 144 5.31 -23.26 -7.59
C VAL A 144 6.30 -24.29 -7.02
N VAL A 145 6.99 -25.06 -7.86
CA VAL A 145 7.93 -26.10 -7.42
C VAL A 145 9.29 -25.50 -7.09
N LEU A 146 9.74 -24.54 -7.90
CA LEU A 146 11.06 -23.93 -7.76
C LEU A 146 11.03 -22.63 -6.98
N THR A 147 9.90 -21.91 -6.99
CA THR A 147 9.70 -20.58 -6.36
C THR A 147 10.95 -19.71 -6.45
N PRO A 148 11.48 -19.44 -7.66
CA PRO A 148 12.80 -18.85 -7.82
C PRO A 148 12.89 -17.51 -7.09
N GLN A 149 14.04 -17.24 -6.51
CA GLN A 149 14.35 -15.94 -5.93
C GLN A 149 14.43 -14.88 -7.04
N VAL A 150 14.04 -13.65 -6.70
CA VAL A 150 13.98 -12.56 -7.67
C VAL A 150 15.38 -12.01 -7.90
N GLN A 151 15.81 -11.91 -9.15
CA GLN A 151 17.08 -11.24 -9.46
C GLN A 151 16.87 -9.75 -9.34
N ARG A 152 17.81 -9.04 -8.70
CA ARG A 152 17.70 -7.59 -8.56
C ARG A 152 17.95 -6.90 -9.89
N GLU A 153 18.86 -7.44 -10.68
CA GLU A 153 19.18 -6.99 -12.01
C GLU A 153 17.97 -7.17 -12.93
N GLY A 154 17.38 -6.05 -13.36
CA GLY A 154 16.20 -6.04 -14.23
C GLY A 154 14.85 -6.09 -13.50
N ALA A 155 14.84 -6.10 -12.16
CA ALA A 155 13.64 -5.82 -11.38
C ALA A 155 13.42 -4.31 -11.27
N SER A 156 12.20 -3.87 -11.59
CA SER A 156 11.71 -2.51 -11.33
C SER A 156 10.86 -2.54 -10.07
N GLU A 157 11.30 -1.83 -9.03
CA GLU A 157 10.49 -1.62 -7.82
C GLU A 157 9.33 -0.68 -8.14
N LEU A 158 8.10 -1.17 -7.98
CA LEU A 158 6.90 -0.35 -8.14
C LEU A 158 6.47 0.29 -6.80
N LEU A 159 6.84 -0.36 -5.70
CA LEU A 159 6.72 0.16 -4.33
C LEU A 159 8.08 0.02 -3.65
N GLY A 160 8.81 1.12 -3.51
CA GLY A 160 10.08 1.18 -2.79
C GLY A 160 9.91 1.50 -1.31
N SER A 161 11.01 1.39 -0.55
CA SER A 161 11.08 1.76 0.88
C SER A 161 11.16 3.27 1.14
N GLU A 162 11.52 4.07 0.13
CA GLU A 162 12.04 5.43 0.36
C GLU A 162 10.95 6.51 0.57
N ASP A 163 9.78 6.41 -0.07
CA ASP A 163 8.84 7.54 -0.11
C ASP A 163 7.74 7.52 0.95
N ARG A 164 7.36 6.32 1.41
CA ARG A 164 6.45 6.00 2.51
C ARG A 164 6.42 4.50 2.57
N GLN A 165 6.48 3.92 3.76
CA GLN A 165 6.46 2.47 3.94
C GLN A 165 5.08 1.92 3.53
N LEU A 166 4.85 1.80 2.23
CA LEU A 166 3.63 1.29 1.63
C LEU A 166 3.81 -0.19 1.34
N ALA A 167 2.72 -0.93 1.36
CA ALA A 167 2.70 -2.33 1.04
C ALA A 167 1.42 -2.67 0.29
N VAL A 168 1.49 -3.76 -0.47
CA VAL A 168 0.28 -4.42 -0.94
C VAL A 168 -0.43 -5.00 0.28
N GLN A 169 -1.71 -4.69 0.44
CA GLN A 169 -2.52 -5.25 1.51
C GLN A 169 -3.31 -6.46 1.03
N SER A 170 -3.82 -6.38 -0.18
CA SER A 170 -4.55 -7.46 -0.83
C SER A 170 -4.37 -7.35 -2.34
N PHE A 171 -4.24 -8.47 -3.01
CA PHE A 171 -4.24 -8.55 -4.46
C PHE A 171 -5.14 -9.71 -4.88
N LYS A 172 -6.16 -9.41 -5.69
CA LYS A 172 -7.06 -10.40 -6.25
C LYS A 172 -7.27 -10.13 -7.73
N ILE A 173 -7.27 -11.19 -8.52
CA ILE A 173 -7.60 -11.17 -9.94
C ILE A 173 -8.59 -12.31 -10.22
N ILE A 174 -9.68 -11.99 -10.91
CA ILE A 174 -10.69 -12.96 -11.32
C ILE A 174 -11.02 -12.79 -12.80
N THR A 175 -11.32 -13.89 -13.48
CA THR A 175 -11.83 -13.86 -14.85
C THR A 175 -13.28 -13.41 -14.83
N ALA A 176 -13.56 -12.23 -15.40
CA ALA A 176 -14.91 -11.68 -15.53
C ALA A 176 -15.63 -12.21 -16.78
N ALA A 177 -14.90 -12.38 -17.88
CA ALA A 177 -15.37 -13.01 -19.10
C ALA A 177 -14.17 -13.58 -19.87
N ALA A 178 -14.36 -14.66 -20.62
CA ALA A 178 -13.32 -15.19 -21.51
C ALA A 178 -13.95 -15.74 -22.78
N ASP A 179 -13.32 -15.46 -23.91
CA ASP A 179 -13.60 -16.07 -25.21
C ASP A 179 -12.32 -16.79 -25.68
N PRO A 180 -12.23 -18.11 -25.45
CA PRO A 180 -11.08 -18.91 -25.87
C PRO A 180 -10.90 -18.95 -27.40
N ILE A 181 -11.97 -18.78 -28.18
CA ILE A 181 -11.91 -18.80 -29.65
C ILE A 181 -11.26 -17.51 -30.15
N MET A 182 -11.67 -16.38 -29.59
CA MET A 182 -11.09 -15.06 -29.92
C MET A 182 -9.76 -14.78 -29.21
N GLN A 183 -9.28 -15.72 -28.37
CA GLN A 183 -8.10 -15.56 -27.51
C GLN A 183 -8.13 -14.26 -26.69
N GLN A 184 -9.30 -13.94 -26.14
CA GLN A 184 -9.52 -12.74 -25.35
C GLN A 184 -10.10 -13.09 -23.99
N ALA A 185 -9.69 -12.36 -22.97
CA ALA A 185 -10.32 -12.44 -21.66
C ALA A 185 -10.41 -11.05 -21.02
N LEU A 186 -11.40 -10.87 -20.16
CA LEU A 186 -11.59 -9.70 -19.33
C LEU A 186 -11.37 -10.12 -17.89
N TYR A 187 -10.42 -9.49 -17.21
CA TYR A 187 -10.13 -9.72 -15.81
C TYR A 187 -10.61 -8.54 -14.98
N LYS A 188 -11.17 -8.84 -13.81
CA LYS A 188 -11.37 -7.85 -12.74
C LYS A 188 -10.22 -8.01 -11.74
N VAL A 189 -9.45 -6.93 -11.55
CA VAL A 189 -8.35 -6.84 -10.59
C VAL A 189 -8.78 -5.94 -9.44
N THR A 190 -8.55 -6.40 -8.22
CA THR A 190 -8.74 -5.67 -6.98
C THR A 190 -7.39 -5.61 -6.27
N LEU A 191 -6.83 -4.41 -6.16
CA LEU A 191 -5.57 -4.13 -5.48
C LEU A 191 -5.84 -3.24 -4.28
N GLU A 192 -5.46 -3.64 -3.09
CA GLU A 192 -5.45 -2.79 -1.91
C GLU A 192 -4.02 -2.39 -1.60
N LEU A 193 -3.76 -1.09 -1.53
CA LEU A 193 -2.47 -0.55 -1.11
C LEU A 193 -2.67 0.26 0.15
N GLY A 194 -1.69 0.24 1.04
CA GLY A 194 -1.72 1.04 2.24
C GLY A 194 -0.41 0.98 3.00
N THR A 195 -0.41 1.52 4.20
CA THR A 195 0.75 1.54 5.09
C THR A 195 1.19 0.14 5.49
N SER A 196 2.50 -0.10 5.61
CA SER A 196 3.05 -1.41 5.98
C SER A 196 3.01 -1.71 7.47
N ASP A 197 2.69 -0.73 8.32
CA ASP A 197 2.60 -0.95 9.76
C ASP A 197 1.30 -1.68 10.12
N GLU A 198 1.43 -2.97 10.40
CA GLU A 198 0.31 -3.83 10.80
C GLU A 198 -0.32 -3.40 12.13
N ASN A 199 0.40 -2.71 13.01
CA ASN A 199 -0.17 -2.27 14.29
C ASN A 199 -1.22 -1.18 14.12
N ALA A 200 -1.12 -0.40 13.04
CA ALA A 200 -2.06 0.66 12.68
C ALA A 200 -3.27 0.16 11.88
N LEU A 201 -3.24 -1.10 11.42
CA LEU A 201 -4.26 -1.69 10.56
C LEU A 201 -5.19 -2.63 11.33
N ASN A 202 -6.44 -2.66 10.90
CA ASN A 202 -7.41 -3.69 11.20
C ASN A 202 -7.69 -4.45 9.90
N ARG A 203 -7.51 -5.77 9.93
CA ARG A 203 -7.78 -6.65 8.79
C ARG A 203 -8.95 -7.53 9.15
N ASP A 204 -10.09 -7.29 8.52
CA ASP A 204 -11.17 -8.26 8.56
C ASP A 204 -10.95 -9.25 7.41
N ALA A 205 -10.44 -10.44 7.75
CA ALA A 205 -10.24 -11.53 6.82
C ALA A 205 -11.46 -12.46 6.88
N THR A 206 -12.58 -12.03 6.28
CA THR A 206 -13.71 -12.93 6.06
C THR A 206 -13.46 -13.79 4.81
N VAL A 207 -14.22 -14.88 4.67
CA VAL A 207 -14.06 -15.87 3.57
C VAL A 207 -14.22 -15.26 2.17
N ALA A 208 -14.77 -14.05 2.01
CA ALA A 208 -15.09 -13.46 0.72
C ALA A 208 -14.32 -12.17 0.37
N THR A 209 -13.93 -11.37 1.37
CA THR A 209 -13.22 -10.10 1.18
C THR A 209 -12.13 -9.92 2.23
N ILE A 210 -10.98 -9.43 1.79
CA ILE A 210 -10.00 -8.78 2.68
C ILE A 210 -10.38 -7.31 2.62
N ASP A 211 -10.92 -6.77 3.71
CA ASP A 211 -11.10 -5.32 3.85
C ASP A 211 -10.11 -4.83 4.90
N THR A 212 -9.06 -4.16 4.42
CA THR A 212 -8.01 -3.59 5.27
C THR A 212 -8.34 -2.14 5.59
N ASN A 213 -8.48 -1.81 6.86
CA ASN A 213 -8.82 -0.46 7.31
C ASN A 213 -7.85 0.04 8.38
N CYS A 214 -7.72 1.35 8.52
CA CYS A 214 -7.01 1.93 9.65
C CYS A 214 -7.80 1.72 10.95
N LYS A 215 -7.10 1.44 12.04
CA LYS A 215 -7.74 1.28 13.36
C LYS A 215 -8.44 2.57 13.82
N PRO A 216 -9.51 2.45 14.62
CA PRO A 216 -10.24 3.60 15.14
C PRO A 216 -9.41 4.42 16.15
N PRO A 217 -9.82 5.66 16.46
CA PRO A 217 -9.07 6.58 17.30
C PRO A 217 -8.94 6.19 18.77
N SER A 218 -9.70 5.18 19.19
CA SER A 218 -9.71 4.65 20.55
C SER A 218 -8.56 3.69 20.83
N ASP A 219 -7.75 3.35 19.82
CA ASP A 219 -6.59 2.46 19.94
C ASP A 219 -5.29 3.29 19.84
N ASP A 220 -4.44 3.20 20.86
CA ASP A 220 -3.16 3.92 20.95
C ASP A 220 -2.19 3.54 19.81
N ALA A 221 -2.37 2.36 19.19
CA ALA A 221 -1.56 1.90 18.05
C ALA A 221 -2.04 2.40 16.68
N SER A 222 -3.16 3.15 16.61
CA SER A 222 -3.82 3.54 15.35
C SER A 222 -2.96 4.41 14.41
N GLN A 223 -1.91 5.08 14.92
CA GLN A 223 -1.01 5.99 14.16
C GLN A 223 -1.76 6.78 13.08
N ARG A 224 -2.86 7.44 13.47
CA ARG A 224 -3.91 7.98 12.59
C ARG A 224 -3.41 8.93 11.50
N ASP A 225 -2.30 9.60 11.79
CA ASP A 225 -1.72 10.63 10.93
C ASP A 225 -0.88 10.01 9.80
N TYR A 226 -0.52 8.74 9.96
CA TYR A 226 0.32 8.00 9.03
C TYR A 226 -0.37 6.77 8.44
N CYS A 227 -1.51 6.34 8.97
CA CYS A 227 -2.28 5.24 8.41
C CYS A 227 -3.15 5.69 7.21
N ALA A 228 -3.02 4.97 6.09
CA ALA A 228 -3.84 5.14 4.90
C ALA A 228 -3.94 3.80 4.16
N VAL A 229 -5.15 3.48 3.70
CA VAL A 229 -5.44 2.33 2.85
C VAL A 229 -6.41 2.76 1.76
N SER A 230 -6.12 2.42 0.51
CA SER A 230 -7.00 2.65 -0.64
C SER A 230 -7.17 1.36 -1.44
N LYS A 231 -8.40 1.16 -1.93
CA LYS A 231 -8.78 0.03 -2.79
C LYS A 231 -8.90 0.50 -4.24
N PHE A 232 -8.19 -0.19 -5.13
CA PHE A 232 -8.17 0.06 -6.56
C PHE A 232 -8.81 -1.11 -7.27
N GLU A 233 -10.00 -0.89 -7.83
CA GLU A 233 -10.70 -1.88 -8.64
C GLU A 233 -10.66 -1.48 -10.10
N PHE A 234 -10.26 -2.42 -10.96
CA PHE A 234 -10.21 -2.17 -12.38
C PHE A 234 -10.39 -3.40 -13.23
N SER A 235 -10.88 -3.18 -14.45
CA SER A 235 -10.97 -4.22 -15.46
C SER A 235 -9.82 -4.07 -16.46
N ALA A 236 -9.23 -5.19 -16.86
CA ALA A 236 -8.20 -5.25 -17.88
C ALA A 236 -8.55 -6.36 -18.87
N ARG A 237 -8.49 -6.04 -20.16
CA ARG A 237 -8.71 -7.02 -21.23
C ARG A 237 -7.36 -7.57 -21.67
N THR A 238 -7.23 -8.88 -21.77
CA THR A 238 -6.16 -9.54 -22.54
C THR A 238 -6.71 -9.89 -23.92
N GLY A 239 -5.88 -9.85 -24.95
CA GLY A 239 -6.37 -10.06 -26.29
C GLY A 239 -5.37 -9.75 -27.39
N ASN A 240 -5.34 -10.65 -28.36
CA ASN A 240 -4.39 -10.80 -29.46
C ASN A 240 -3.62 -9.55 -29.92
N ARG A 241 -2.28 -9.65 -29.85
CA ARG A 241 -1.37 -8.96 -30.76
C ARG A 241 -1.76 -9.45 -32.16
N GLY A 242 -2.27 -8.57 -33.02
CA GLY A 242 -2.39 -8.90 -34.45
C GLY A 242 -1.05 -9.49 -34.92
N ASN A 243 -1.13 -10.60 -35.64
CA ASN A 243 0.01 -11.25 -36.30
C ASN A 243 0.98 -10.22 -36.91
#